data_AF-A0A9W7L0H4-F1
#
_entry.id   AF-A0A9W7L0H4-F1
#
_cell.length_a   1.000
_cell.length_b   1.000
_cell.length_c   1.000
_cell.angle_alpha   90.00
_cell.angle_beta   90.00
_cell.angle_gamma   90.00
#
_symmetry.space_group_name_H-M   'P 1'
#
loop_
_entity.id
_entity.type
_entity.pdbx_description
1 polymer ?
#
loop_
_entity_poly.entity_id
_entity_poly.type
_entity_poly.pdbx_seq_one_letter_code
_entity_poly.pdbx_strand_id
1 'polypeptide(L)'
;MAEFSQSASNTLTSLKSRDPYSSWTLSNYINTKGEKLLFLKKRGIAVHSKPHKTIWLRAHDNAICGSETAFVSPESVLVTGDLKLPQPSPRRETSTENNGDGDFVSQCTALLEKMKEKMKEGQFDFFDPNHRHFPFIVIFGLFSIFVGVKLIRVFRSFIWLLPLFFVLKSTIPSIESFDAKKELKRVLRKDHLPEEHSEKPKGWLEKMATKAVASLAGEAMTAAGYTIKFDTFLSCVRIAEVELDLDRSTCVWIGVVNKWYFLRQVTKKDKKNKRD
;
A
#
# COMPACT_ATOMS: atom_id res chain seq x y z
N MET A 1 -9.55 35.65 -8.48
CA MET A 1 -8.30 35.01 -8.96
C MET A 1 -7.04 35.55 -8.28
N ALA A 2 -6.82 36.87 -8.23
CA ALA A 2 -5.65 37.45 -7.54
C ALA A 2 -5.61 37.10 -6.03
N GLU A 3 -6.77 37.09 -5.37
CA GLU A 3 -6.90 36.79 -3.94
C GLU A 3 -6.50 35.36 -3.58
N PHE A 4 -6.74 34.39 -4.46
CA PHE A 4 -6.37 32.99 -4.24
C PHE A 4 -4.84 32.80 -4.26
N SER A 5 -4.18 33.42 -5.24
CA SER A 5 -2.71 33.44 -5.30
C SER A 5 -2.11 34.13 -4.08
N GLN A 6 -2.79 35.18 -3.57
CA GLN A 6 -2.36 35.91 -2.38
C GLN A 6 -2.51 35.06 -1.11
N SER A 7 -3.66 34.39 -0.92
CA SER A 7 -3.93 33.53 0.24
C SER A 7 -2.95 32.35 0.30
N ALA A 8 -2.73 31.65 -0.81
CA ALA A 8 -1.75 30.56 -0.90
C ALA A 8 -0.31 31.06 -0.64
N SER A 9 0.04 32.26 -1.13
CA SER A 9 1.34 32.89 -0.86
C SER A 9 1.51 33.23 0.63
N ASN A 10 0.46 33.70 1.28
CA ASN A 10 0.46 34.01 2.72
C ASN A 10 0.60 32.74 3.57
N THR A 11 -0.13 31.67 3.25
CA THR A 11 0.02 30.36 3.91
C THR A 11 1.41 29.78 3.70
N LEU A 12 1.97 29.88 2.48
CA LEU A 12 3.34 29.46 2.20
C LEU A 12 4.36 30.27 3.00
N THR A 13 4.14 31.57 3.16
CA THR A 13 5.01 32.46 3.95
C THR A 13 4.96 32.08 5.44
N SER A 14 3.78 31.74 5.96
CA SER A 14 3.59 31.24 7.32
C SER A 14 4.19 29.85 7.55
N LEU A 15 4.16 28.97 6.54
CA LEU A 15 4.84 27.68 6.59
C LEU A 15 6.35 27.85 6.54
N LYS A 16 6.88 28.71 5.67
CA LYS A 16 8.32 28.96 5.53
C LYS A 16 8.96 29.54 6.79
N SER A 17 8.22 30.26 7.63
CA SER A 17 8.73 30.77 8.90
C SER A 17 8.83 29.71 10.00
N ARG A 18 8.34 28.49 9.78
CA ARG A 18 8.44 27.35 10.70
C ARG A 18 9.40 26.30 10.13
N ASP A 19 10.49 26.02 10.82
CA ASP A 19 11.32 24.84 10.51
C ASP A 19 10.52 23.57 10.87
N PRO A 20 10.45 22.52 10.02
CA PRO A 20 11.31 22.18 8.88
C PRO A 20 10.78 22.58 7.48
N TYR A 21 9.80 23.48 7.38
CA TYR A 21 9.08 23.76 6.12
C TYR A 21 9.71 24.85 5.24
N SER A 22 10.85 25.40 5.64
CA SER A 22 11.64 26.41 4.90
C SER A 22 11.99 25.98 3.47
N SER A 23 12.12 24.67 3.25
CA SER A 23 12.49 24.07 1.96
C SER A 23 11.32 23.84 1.00
N TRP A 24 10.08 24.24 1.30
CA TRP A 24 8.94 23.96 0.43
C TRP A 24 8.62 25.10 -0.56
N THR A 25 8.25 24.74 -1.78
CA THR A 25 7.88 25.60 -2.90
C THR A 25 6.50 25.22 -3.42
N LEU A 26 5.70 26.21 -3.79
CA LEU A 26 4.38 26.01 -4.40
C LEU A 26 4.55 25.97 -5.93
N SER A 27 4.02 24.94 -6.58
CA SER A 27 4.03 24.78 -8.03
C SER A 27 2.60 24.64 -8.54
N ASN A 28 2.29 25.28 -9.67
CA ASN A 28 0.99 25.20 -10.32
C ASN A 28 0.98 24.00 -11.29
N TYR A 29 -0.09 23.21 -11.24
CA TYR A 29 -0.31 22.08 -12.13
C TYR A 29 -1.71 22.10 -12.71
N ILE A 30 -1.90 21.45 -13.85
CA ILE A 30 -3.23 21.24 -14.45
C ILE A 30 -3.44 19.74 -14.57
N ASN A 31 -4.57 19.22 -14.06
CA ASN A 31 -4.90 17.81 -14.17
C ASN A 31 -5.51 17.48 -15.56
N THR A 32 -5.72 16.20 -15.82
CA THR A 32 -6.34 15.71 -17.07
C THR A 32 -7.76 16.21 -17.31
N LYS A 33 -8.43 16.79 -16.30
CA LYS A 33 -9.75 17.41 -16.40
C LYS A 33 -9.68 18.93 -16.62
N GLY A 34 -8.49 19.52 -16.72
CA GLY A 34 -8.29 20.96 -16.87
C GLY A 34 -8.38 21.76 -15.57
N GLU A 35 -8.49 21.10 -14.42
CA GLU A 35 -8.55 21.77 -13.12
C GLU A 35 -7.14 22.20 -12.68
N LYS A 36 -7.01 23.45 -12.21
CA LYS A 36 -5.76 23.98 -11.66
C LYS A 36 -5.55 23.44 -10.25
N LEU A 37 -4.41 22.80 -10.04
CA LEU A 37 -3.98 22.25 -8.76
C LEU A 37 -2.76 23.01 -8.25
N LEU A 38 -2.72 23.28 -6.94
CA LEU A 38 -1.55 23.80 -6.25
C LEU A 38 -0.84 22.66 -5.54
N PHE A 39 0.45 22.52 -5.80
CA PHE A 39 1.28 21.45 -5.26
C PHE A 39 2.39 22.02 -4.39
N LEU A 40 2.52 21.50 -3.17
CA LEU A 40 3.60 21.85 -2.27
C LEU A 40 4.75 20.84 -2.46
N LYS A 41 5.88 21.30 -3.00
CA LYS A 41 7.07 20.48 -3.31
C LYS A 41 8.24 20.87 -2.41
N LYS A 42 9.03 19.92 -1.93
CA LYS A 42 10.32 20.22 -1.28
C LYS A 42 11.40 20.54 -2.34
N ARG A 43 12.08 21.67 -2.18
CA ARG A 43 13.14 22.20 -3.07
C ARG A 43 14.28 21.18 -3.17
N GLY A 44 14.77 20.98 -4.40
CA GLY A 44 15.88 20.06 -4.68
C GLY A 44 15.52 18.58 -4.76
N ILE A 45 14.28 18.18 -4.47
CA ILE A 45 13.81 16.82 -4.66
C ILE A 45 13.11 16.73 -6.02
N ALA A 46 13.66 15.96 -6.96
CA ALA A 46 12.98 15.66 -8.21
C ALA A 46 11.67 14.94 -7.91
N VAL A 47 10.59 15.30 -8.60
CA VAL A 47 9.33 14.54 -8.51
C VAL A 47 9.59 13.23 -9.24
N HIS A 48 10.11 12.24 -8.51
CA HIS A 48 10.35 10.92 -9.07
C HIS A 48 9.01 10.22 -9.35
N SER A 49 9.04 9.30 -10.32
CA SER A 49 7.92 8.45 -10.74
C SER A 49 7.36 7.50 -9.65
N LYS A 50 7.83 7.60 -8.41
CA LYS A 50 7.36 6.77 -7.30
C LYS A 50 6.23 7.50 -6.54
N PRO A 51 5.23 6.76 -6.06
CA PRO A 51 4.11 7.32 -5.32
C PRO A 51 4.62 7.91 -3.99
N HIS A 52 4.71 9.24 -3.90
CA HIS A 52 4.98 9.95 -2.67
C HIS A 52 3.67 10.41 -2.03
N LYS A 53 3.65 10.50 -0.70
CA LYS A 53 2.52 11.04 0.06
C LYS A 53 2.49 12.55 -0.18
N THR A 54 1.66 12.98 -1.13
CA THR A 54 1.54 14.39 -1.53
C THR A 54 0.32 15.01 -0.87
N ILE A 55 0.47 16.22 -0.35
CA ILE A 55 -0.65 17.04 0.13
C ILE A 55 -1.18 17.87 -1.04
N TRP A 56 -2.40 17.61 -1.44
CA TRP A 56 -3.13 18.43 -2.41
C TRP A 56 -3.98 19.45 -1.65
N LEU A 57 -3.89 20.71 -2.05
CA LEU A 57 -4.80 21.75 -1.59
C LEU A 57 -5.87 21.92 -2.67
N ARG A 58 -7.11 21.47 -2.39
CA ARG A 58 -8.24 21.71 -3.28
C ARG A 58 -8.83 23.08 -2.95
N ALA A 59 -8.87 23.94 -3.95
CA ALA A 59 -9.53 25.24 -3.86
C ALA A 59 -11.00 25.07 -4.28
N HIS A 60 -11.93 25.49 -3.43
CA HIS A 60 -13.33 25.68 -3.78
C HIS A 60 -13.71 27.08 -3.28
N ASP A 61 -14.30 27.91 -4.14
CA ASP A 61 -14.79 29.26 -3.80
C ASP A 61 -13.80 30.12 -2.98
N ASN A 62 -12.55 30.25 -3.45
CA ASN A 62 -11.48 31.04 -2.82
C ASN A 62 -11.04 30.60 -1.41
N ALA A 63 -11.49 29.46 -0.90
CA ALA A 63 -11.05 28.88 0.36
C ALA A 63 -10.23 27.59 0.14
N ILE A 64 -9.27 27.33 1.05
CA ILE A 64 -8.61 26.03 1.14
C ILE A 64 -9.58 25.10 1.87
N CYS A 65 -10.28 24.25 1.14
CA CYS A 65 -11.36 23.44 1.70
C CYS A 65 -10.90 22.06 2.21
N GLY A 66 -9.63 21.71 2.03
CA GLY A 66 -9.09 20.46 2.54
C GLY A 66 -7.67 20.20 2.09
N SER A 67 -6.99 19.36 2.87
CA SER A 67 -5.75 18.72 2.49
C SER A 67 -6.06 17.25 2.20
N GLU A 68 -5.92 16.82 0.96
CA GLU A 68 -6.11 15.42 0.59
C GLU A 68 -4.73 14.81 0.35
N THR A 69 -4.40 13.73 1.09
CA THR A 69 -3.22 12.92 0.78
C THR A 69 -3.61 11.85 -0.23
N ALA A 70 -3.28 12.07 -1.50
CA ALA A 70 -3.58 11.13 -2.57
C ALA A 70 -2.29 10.58 -3.18
N PHE A 71 -2.26 9.26 -3.38
CA PHE A 71 -1.24 8.62 -4.22
C PHE A 71 -1.61 8.85 -5.69
N VAL A 72 -0.87 9.73 -6.37
CA VAL A 72 -1.15 10.07 -7.77
C VAL A 72 -0.16 9.33 -8.67
N SER A 73 -0.71 8.61 -9.64
CA SER A 73 0.06 7.99 -10.72
C SER A 73 0.66 9.10 -11.60
N PRO A 74 1.95 9.03 -11.98
CA PRO A 74 2.68 10.11 -12.66
C PRO A 74 2.12 10.51 -14.05
N GLU A 75 1.16 9.77 -14.60
CA GLU A 75 0.64 9.99 -15.96
C GLU A 75 -0.40 11.14 -16.08
N SER A 76 -0.87 11.73 -14.98
CA SER A 76 -2.04 12.63 -14.99
C SER A 76 -1.76 14.12 -14.83
N VAL A 77 -0.51 14.59 -15.01
CA VAL A 77 -0.13 15.96 -14.63
C VAL A 77 0.63 16.69 -15.73
N LEU A 78 0.04 17.79 -16.25
CA LEU A 78 0.70 18.71 -17.18
C LEU A 78 1.40 19.83 -16.39
N VAL A 79 2.71 20.01 -16.59
CA VAL A 79 3.51 21.04 -15.90
C VAL A 79 3.49 22.34 -16.69
N THR A 80 2.96 23.41 -16.11
CA THR A 80 3.03 24.76 -16.69
C THR A 80 4.01 25.63 -15.92
N GLY A 81 5.17 25.90 -16.54
CA GLY A 81 6.04 27.07 -16.37
C GLY A 81 6.49 27.46 -14.95
N ASP A 82 7.78 27.32 -14.67
CA ASP A 82 8.40 27.79 -13.43
C ASP A 82 8.42 29.33 -13.35
N LEU A 83 7.66 29.89 -12.40
CA LEU A 83 7.78 31.30 -12.01
C LEU A 83 9.04 31.47 -11.15
N LYS A 84 10.08 32.11 -11.67
CA LYS A 84 11.30 32.45 -10.91
C LYS A 84 10.99 33.58 -9.92
N LEU A 85 10.92 33.26 -8.64
CA LEU A 85 10.89 34.25 -7.55
C LEU A 85 12.32 34.68 -7.14
N PRO A 86 12.50 35.93 -6.68
CA PRO A 86 13.80 36.49 -6.33
C PRO A 86 14.42 35.75 -5.13
N GLN A 87 15.73 35.51 -5.21
CA GLN A 87 16.49 34.86 -4.14
C GLN A 87 16.79 35.86 -3.00
N PRO A 88 16.52 35.51 -1.73
CA PRO A 88 17.10 36.23 -0.60
C PRO A 88 18.44 35.63 -0.16
N SER A 89 19.26 36.52 0.40
CA SER A 89 20.66 36.43 0.82
C SER A 89 20.95 35.38 1.91
N PRO A 90 22.22 34.95 2.08
CA PRO A 90 22.59 33.91 3.03
C PRO A 90 22.55 34.44 4.47
N ARG A 91 21.93 33.68 5.39
CA ARG A 91 21.91 34.00 6.82
C ARG A 91 22.44 32.85 7.68
N ARG A 92 23.34 33.26 8.59
CA ARG A 92 24.03 32.56 9.68
C ARG A 92 23.35 31.33 10.28
N GLU A 93 24.17 30.29 10.46
CA GLU A 93 23.94 29.13 11.31
C GLU A 93 23.89 29.53 12.79
N THR A 94 22.87 29.05 13.50
CA THR A 94 22.85 28.99 14.96
C THR A 94 22.60 27.54 15.36
N SER A 95 23.62 26.95 15.99
CA SER A 95 23.59 25.66 16.67
C SER A 95 22.46 25.60 17.68
N THR A 96 21.55 24.65 17.51
CA THR A 96 20.55 24.30 18.52
C THR A 96 20.96 23.05 19.27
N GLU A 97 20.86 23.22 20.57
CA GLU A 97 21.18 22.40 21.71
C GLU A 97 20.41 21.07 21.74
N ASN A 98 21.14 19.97 21.94
CA ASN A 98 20.60 18.65 22.22
C ASN A 98 19.95 18.65 23.61
N ASN A 99 18.62 18.53 23.67
CA ASN A 99 17.90 18.27 24.91
C ASN A 99 17.11 16.97 24.82
N GLY A 100 17.50 15.99 25.65
CA GLY A 100 16.54 15.23 26.45
C GLY A 100 16.05 13.87 25.95
N ASP A 101 16.95 12.90 25.79
CA ASP A 101 16.59 11.45 25.71
C ASP A 101 17.09 10.63 26.92
N GLY A 102 17.51 11.31 28.00
CA GLY A 102 18.18 10.67 29.15
C GLY A 102 17.29 10.15 30.29
N ASP A 103 15.96 10.34 30.25
CA ASP A 103 15.17 10.25 31.49
C ASP A 103 14.50 8.86 31.73
N PHE A 104 14.25 8.07 30.69
CA PHE A 104 13.51 6.80 30.86
C PHE A 104 14.32 5.69 31.54
N VAL A 105 15.61 5.57 31.17
CA VAL A 105 16.50 4.55 31.76
C VAL A 105 16.78 4.87 33.24
N SER A 106 16.98 6.16 33.56
CA SER A 106 17.16 6.65 34.93
C SER A 106 15.94 6.34 35.82
N GLN A 107 14.73 6.62 35.31
CA GLN A 107 13.48 6.31 36.00
C GLN A 107 13.28 4.80 36.22
N CYS A 108 13.61 3.97 35.22
CA CYS A 108 13.54 2.50 35.37
C CYS A 108 14.54 1.96 36.39
N THR A 109 15.77 2.50 36.43
CA THR A 109 16.78 2.08 37.40
C THR A 109 16.44 2.49 38.83
N ALA A 110 15.91 3.70 39.03
CA ALA A 110 15.47 4.16 40.35
C ALA A 110 14.27 3.35 40.88
N LEU A 111 13.37 2.92 39.98
CA LEU A 111 12.21 2.10 40.33
C LEU A 111 12.63 0.67 40.71
N LEU A 112 13.64 0.10 40.04
CA LEU A 112 14.22 -1.20 40.38
C LEU A 112 14.96 -1.21 41.72
N GLU A 113 15.72 -0.16 42.03
CA GLU A 113 16.38 0.03 43.33
C GLU A 113 15.35 0.06 44.46
N LYS A 114 14.28 0.86 44.29
CA LYS A 114 13.19 0.99 45.27
C LYS A 114 12.41 -0.32 45.47
N MET A 115 12.26 -1.13 44.42
CA MET A 115 11.67 -2.47 44.54
C MET A 115 12.58 -3.47 45.26
N LYS A 116 13.91 -3.40 45.06
CA LYS A 116 14.88 -4.22 45.79
C LYS A 116 14.93 -3.88 47.28
N GLU A 117 14.85 -2.60 47.62
CA GLU A 117 14.87 -2.15 49.02
C GLU A 117 13.63 -2.66 49.77
N LYS A 118 12.43 -2.52 49.17
CA LYS A 118 11.19 -3.11 49.71
C LYS A 118 11.19 -4.64 49.78
N MET A 119 11.95 -5.33 48.92
CA MET A 119 12.13 -6.78 49.02
C MET A 119 13.05 -7.19 50.19
N LYS A 120 14.01 -6.35 50.58
CA LYS A 120 14.92 -6.61 51.72
C LYS A 120 14.25 -6.41 53.07
N GLU A 121 13.24 -5.55 53.16
CA GLU A 121 12.50 -5.29 54.40
C GLU A 121 11.56 -6.45 54.81
N GLY A 122 11.52 -7.55 54.04
CA GLY A 122 10.76 -8.75 54.41
C GLY A 122 9.25 -8.56 54.47
N GLN A 123 8.74 -7.38 54.10
CA GLN A 123 7.34 -6.97 54.26
C GLN A 123 6.49 -7.34 53.04
N PHE A 124 6.66 -8.56 52.54
CA PHE A 124 5.71 -9.18 51.61
C PHE A 124 5.07 -10.39 52.31
N ASP A 125 4.10 -10.13 53.19
CA ASP A 125 3.18 -11.14 53.76
C ASP A 125 2.27 -11.80 52.69
N PHE A 126 2.57 -11.59 51.40
CA PHE A 126 1.84 -12.14 50.27
C PHE A 126 1.93 -13.68 50.19
N PHE A 127 2.89 -14.27 50.91
CA PHE A 127 3.08 -15.71 51.04
C PHE A 127 2.65 -16.24 52.42
N ASP A 128 1.69 -15.61 53.11
CA ASP A 128 1.01 -16.28 54.22
C ASP A 128 0.16 -17.45 53.66
N PRO A 129 0.52 -18.72 53.91
CA PRO A 129 -0.23 -19.87 53.41
C PRO A 129 -1.66 -19.93 53.96
N ASN A 130 -1.98 -19.19 55.02
CA ASN A 130 -3.33 -19.09 55.57
C ASN A 130 -4.21 -18.04 54.87
N HIS A 131 -3.68 -17.26 53.93
CA HIS A 131 -4.47 -16.25 53.25
C HIS A 131 -5.43 -16.91 52.23
N ARG A 132 -6.75 -16.65 52.35
CA ARG A 132 -7.80 -17.22 51.48
C ARG A 132 -7.56 -17.06 49.96
N HIS A 133 -6.70 -16.15 49.54
CA HIS A 133 -6.39 -15.88 48.12
C HIS A 133 -5.17 -16.66 47.59
N PHE A 134 -4.37 -17.28 48.45
CA PHE A 134 -3.19 -18.07 48.07
C PHE A 134 -3.47 -19.13 46.99
N PRO A 135 -4.52 -19.98 47.07
CA PRO A 135 -4.78 -20.98 46.03
C PRO A 135 -5.12 -20.36 44.67
N PHE A 136 -5.80 -19.20 44.65
CA PHE A 136 -6.10 -18.51 43.41
C PHE A 136 -4.84 -17.99 42.73
N ILE A 137 -3.92 -17.40 43.50
CA ILE A 137 -2.64 -16.89 42.98
C ILE A 137 -1.83 -18.03 42.34
N VAL A 138 -1.76 -19.20 43.00
CA VAL A 138 -1.07 -20.37 42.47
C VAL A 138 -1.74 -20.88 41.19
N ILE A 139 -3.08 -20.97 41.15
CA ILE A 139 -3.82 -21.41 39.95
C ILE A 139 -3.62 -20.44 38.78
N PHE A 140 -3.72 -19.13 39.01
CA PHE A 140 -3.48 -18.11 37.97
C PHE A 140 -2.03 -18.15 37.48
N GLY A 141 -1.07 -18.35 38.38
CA GLY A 141 0.33 -18.54 38.04
C GLY A 141 0.53 -19.72 37.09
N LEU A 142 0.03 -20.91 37.46
CA LEU A 142 0.11 -22.11 36.62
C LEU A 142 -0.62 -21.95 35.28
N PHE A 143 -1.80 -21.31 35.28
CA PHE A 143 -2.55 -21.02 34.07
C PHE A 143 -1.77 -20.10 33.12
N SER A 144 -1.15 -19.03 33.64
CA SER A 144 -0.34 -18.10 32.85
C SER A 144 0.87 -18.79 32.21
N ILE A 145 1.52 -19.71 32.93
CA ILE A 145 2.63 -20.53 32.43
C ILE A 145 2.14 -21.44 31.30
N PHE A 146 1.00 -22.12 31.49
CA PHE A 146 0.42 -22.99 30.47
C PHE A 146 0.06 -22.22 29.19
N VAL A 147 -0.59 -21.06 29.32
CA VAL A 147 -0.91 -20.16 28.19
C VAL A 147 0.38 -19.70 27.51
N GLY A 148 1.40 -19.30 28.28
CA GLY A 148 2.70 -18.89 27.77
C GLY A 148 3.38 -19.99 26.94
N VAL A 149 3.41 -21.23 27.44
CA VAL A 149 3.98 -22.38 26.72
C VAL A 149 3.22 -22.66 25.42
N LYS A 150 1.88 -22.58 25.44
CA LYS A 150 1.05 -22.73 24.22
C LYS A 150 1.33 -21.62 23.21
N LEU A 151 1.45 -20.37 23.68
CA LEU A 151 1.79 -19.22 22.84
C LEU A 151 3.16 -19.41 22.19
N ILE A 152 4.18 -19.78 22.97
CA ILE A 152 5.54 -20.04 22.48
C ILE A 152 5.53 -21.15 21.43
N ARG A 153 4.75 -22.22 21.60
CA ARG A 153 4.63 -23.30 20.61
C ARG A 153 4.02 -22.81 19.29
N VAL A 154 3.00 -21.95 19.37
CA VAL A 154 2.37 -21.31 18.20
C VAL A 154 3.35 -20.36 17.52
N PHE A 155 4.01 -19.46 18.26
CA PHE A 155 5.04 -18.55 17.75
C PHE A 155 6.20 -19.30 17.10
N ARG A 156 6.68 -20.39 17.70
CA ARG A 156 7.72 -21.23 17.12
C ARG A 156 7.29 -21.80 15.77
N SER A 157 6.02 -22.14 15.59
CA SER A 157 5.48 -22.62 14.32
C SER A 157 5.47 -21.51 13.26
N PHE A 158 5.18 -20.27 13.64
CA PHE A 158 5.28 -19.11 12.73
C PHE A 158 6.70 -18.78 12.30
N ILE A 159 7.70 -18.97 13.17
CA ILE A 159 9.12 -18.77 12.82
C ILE A 159 9.52 -19.70 11.66
N TRP A 160 9.03 -20.93 11.62
CA TRP A 160 9.26 -21.86 10.52
C TRP A 160 8.53 -21.48 9.22
N LEU A 161 7.43 -20.72 9.29
CA LEU A 161 6.72 -20.21 8.11
C LEU A 161 7.37 -18.95 7.51
N LEU A 162 8.21 -18.26 8.28
CA LEU A 162 8.88 -17.03 7.86
C LEU A 162 9.78 -17.20 6.61
N PRO A 163 10.67 -18.22 6.50
CA PRO A 163 11.43 -18.45 5.28
C PRO A 163 10.51 -18.79 4.08
N LEU A 164 9.44 -19.55 4.30
CA LEU A 164 8.47 -19.87 3.25
C LEU A 164 7.77 -18.60 2.73
N PHE A 165 7.40 -17.68 3.63
CA PHE A 165 6.84 -16.39 3.28
C PHE A 165 7.83 -15.54 2.46
N PHE A 166 9.11 -15.51 2.82
CA PHE A 166 10.14 -14.81 2.05
C PHE A 166 10.35 -15.40 0.66
N VAL A 167 10.37 -16.74 0.54
CA VAL A 167 10.43 -17.42 -0.76
C VAL A 167 9.20 -17.05 -1.59
N LEU A 168 7.99 -17.19 -1.05
CA LEU A 168 6.76 -16.80 -1.75
C LEU A 168 6.80 -15.34 -2.24
N LYS A 169 7.22 -14.42 -1.37
CA LYS A 169 7.37 -12.99 -1.70
C LYS A 169 8.40 -12.75 -2.81
N SER A 170 9.52 -13.48 -2.81
CA SER A 170 10.55 -13.37 -3.85
C SER A 170 10.10 -13.91 -5.21
N THR A 171 9.04 -14.72 -5.23
CA THR A 171 8.50 -15.32 -6.45
C THR A 171 7.24 -14.62 -6.98
N ILE A 172 6.98 -13.38 -6.58
CA ILE A 172 5.86 -12.63 -7.16
C ILE A 172 6.26 -12.16 -8.56
N PRO A 173 5.49 -12.50 -9.62
CA PRO A 173 5.80 -12.03 -10.97
C PRO A 173 5.70 -10.50 -11.05
N SER A 174 6.65 -9.86 -11.74
CA SER A 174 6.65 -8.39 -11.94
C SER A 174 5.43 -7.92 -12.75
N ILE A 175 5.03 -6.65 -12.61
CA ILE A 175 3.90 -6.08 -13.38
C ILE A 175 4.22 -6.14 -14.88
N GLU A 176 5.46 -5.83 -15.24
CA GLU A 176 5.98 -5.85 -16.60
C GLU A 176 5.96 -7.25 -17.24
N SER A 177 5.99 -8.32 -16.43
CA SER A 177 5.89 -9.69 -16.94
C SER A 177 4.49 -10.05 -17.44
N PHE A 178 3.47 -9.25 -17.10
CA PHE A 178 2.10 -9.49 -17.50
C PHE A 178 1.81 -8.83 -18.85
N ASP A 179 1.85 -9.63 -19.91
CA ASP A 179 1.38 -9.23 -21.23
C ASP A 179 -0.10 -9.60 -21.39
N ALA A 180 -0.98 -8.63 -21.13
CA ALA A 180 -2.43 -8.83 -21.21
C ALA A 180 -2.88 -9.36 -22.57
N LYS A 181 -2.27 -8.91 -23.68
CA LYS A 181 -2.62 -9.38 -25.03
C LYS A 181 -2.28 -10.84 -25.21
N LYS A 182 -1.09 -11.26 -24.77
CA LYS A 182 -0.64 -12.66 -24.84
C LYS A 182 -1.47 -13.57 -23.95
N GLU A 183 -1.75 -13.16 -22.71
CA GLU A 183 -2.56 -13.94 -21.78
C GLU A 183 -4.02 -14.05 -22.24
N LEU A 184 -4.61 -12.95 -22.74
CA LEU A 184 -5.96 -12.98 -23.30
C LEU A 184 -6.06 -13.92 -24.51
N LYS A 185 -5.06 -13.92 -25.40
CA LYS A 185 -4.99 -14.90 -26.50
C LYS A 185 -4.92 -16.35 -25.99
N ARG A 186 -4.21 -16.64 -24.89
CA ARG A 186 -4.19 -17.98 -24.28
C ARG A 186 -5.55 -18.38 -23.70
N VAL A 187 -6.24 -17.44 -23.06
CA VAL A 187 -7.59 -17.66 -22.53
C VAL A 187 -8.58 -17.97 -23.66
N LEU A 188 -8.55 -17.18 -24.73
CA LEU A 188 -9.41 -17.37 -25.92
C LEU A 188 -9.11 -18.69 -26.65
N ARG A 189 -7.87 -19.16 -26.61
CA ARG A 189 -7.48 -20.48 -27.14
C ARG A 189 -7.92 -21.65 -26.26
N LYS A 190 -8.44 -21.37 -25.06
CA LYS A 190 -8.77 -22.35 -24.03
C LYS A 190 -7.57 -23.21 -23.63
N ASP A 191 -6.35 -22.66 -23.75
CA ASP A 191 -5.09 -23.36 -23.43
C ASP A 191 -4.98 -23.69 -21.93
N HIS A 192 -5.73 -22.96 -21.08
CA HIS A 192 -5.76 -23.14 -19.64
C HIS A 192 -6.62 -24.32 -19.17
N LEU A 193 -7.44 -24.92 -20.05
CA LEU A 193 -8.31 -26.05 -19.69
C LEU A 193 -7.52 -27.38 -19.71
N PRO A 194 -7.83 -28.32 -18.81
CA PRO A 194 -7.24 -29.66 -18.83
C PRO A 194 -7.57 -30.38 -20.15
N GLU A 195 -6.74 -31.35 -20.53
CA GLU A 195 -6.88 -32.05 -21.83
C GLU A 195 -8.21 -32.77 -22.01
N GLU A 196 -8.87 -33.15 -20.91
CA GLU A 196 -10.13 -33.88 -20.92
C GLU A 196 -11.38 -32.98 -20.96
N HIS A 197 -11.24 -31.65 -20.87
CA HIS A 197 -12.39 -30.75 -20.84
C HIS A 197 -13.19 -30.80 -22.16
N SER A 198 -14.52 -30.92 -22.07
CA SER A 198 -15.41 -31.02 -23.23
C SER A 198 -15.26 -29.86 -24.22
N GLU A 199 -14.95 -28.68 -23.69
CA GLU A 199 -14.77 -27.46 -24.49
C GLU A 199 -13.39 -27.31 -25.15
N LYS A 200 -12.43 -28.20 -24.88
CA LYS A 200 -11.08 -28.09 -25.46
C LYS A 200 -11.08 -28.70 -26.87
N PRO A 201 -10.61 -27.97 -27.90
CA PRO A 201 -10.60 -28.48 -29.26
C PRO A 201 -9.68 -29.71 -29.37
N LYS A 202 -10.24 -30.84 -29.80
CA LYS A 202 -9.52 -32.12 -29.89
C LYS A 202 -8.85 -32.28 -31.25
N GLY A 203 -9.48 -31.76 -32.32
CA GLY A 203 -8.98 -31.86 -33.69
C GLY A 203 -7.92 -30.81 -34.06
N TRP A 204 -7.04 -31.14 -35.02
CA TRP A 204 -6.06 -30.17 -35.54
C TRP A 204 -6.72 -28.97 -36.23
N LEU A 205 -7.80 -29.21 -37.00
CA LEU A 205 -8.58 -28.18 -37.68
C LEU A 205 -9.28 -27.27 -36.67
N GLU A 206 -9.88 -27.84 -35.63
CA GLU A 206 -10.49 -27.08 -34.55
C GLU A 206 -9.45 -26.21 -33.84
N LYS A 207 -8.27 -26.76 -33.53
CA LYS A 207 -7.16 -26.00 -32.94
C LYS A 207 -6.75 -24.83 -33.83
N MET A 208 -6.71 -25.00 -35.16
CA MET A 208 -6.40 -23.91 -36.09
C MET A 208 -7.51 -22.87 -36.16
N ALA A 209 -8.78 -23.29 -36.24
CA ALA A 209 -9.93 -22.40 -36.23
C ALA A 209 -9.98 -21.58 -34.93
N THR A 210 -9.81 -22.22 -33.77
CA THR A 210 -9.76 -21.54 -32.47
C THR A 210 -8.59 -20.56 -32.39
N LYS A 211 -7.41 -20.90 -32.93
CA LYS A 211 -6.27 -19.98 -32.99
C LYS A 211 -6.56 -18.75 -33.85
N ALA A 212 -7.21 -18.91 -35.00
CA ALA A 212 -7.57 -17.82 -35.90
C ALA A 212 -8.62 -16.90 -35.24
N VAL A 213 -9.70 -17.48 -34.71
CA VAL A 213 -10.75 -16.74 -33.98
C VAL A 213 -10.17 -16.00 -32.78
N ALA A 214 -9.30 -16.65 -32.00
CA ALA A 214 -8.63 -16.02 -30.86
C ALA A 214 -7.70 -14.86 -31.28
N SER A 215 -7.08 -14.94 -32.45
CA SER A 215 -6.25 -13.82 -32.94
C SER A 215 -7.10 -12.63 -33.35
N LEU A 216 -8.18 -12.88 -34.11
CA LEU A 216 -9.13 -11.84 -34.53
C LEU A 216 -9.82 -11.20 -33.33
N ALA A 217 -10.33 -12.00 -32.39
CA ALA A 217 -10.95 -11.52 -31.17
C ALA A 217 -9.94 -10.77 -30.30
N GLY A 218 -8.70 -11.25 -30.18
CA GLY A 218 -7.65 -10.57 -29.44
C GLY A 218 -7.29 -9.20 -30.03
N GLU A 219 -7.27 -9.07 -31.36
CA GLU A 219 -7.06 -7.78 -32.02
C GLU A 219 -8.25 -6.85 -31.88
N ALA A 220 -9.47 -7.35 -32.07
CA ALA A 220 -10.68 -6.56 -31.84
C ALA A 220 -10.77 -6.06 -30.39
N MET A 221 -10.45 -6.90 -29.40
CA MET A 221 -10.41 -6.51 -27.99
C MET A 221 -9.28 -5.51 -27.69
N THR A 222 -8.13 -5.65 -28.32
CA THR A 222 -7.04 -4.68 -28.16
C THR A 222 -7.41 -3.33 -28.78
N ALA A 223 -8.06 -3.35 -29.95
CA ALA A 223 -8.51 -2.15 -30.66
C ALA A 223 -9.63 -1.42 -29.92
N ALA A 224 -10.54 -2.16 -29.28
CA ALA A 224 -11.61 -1.59 -28.45
C ALA A 224 -11.10 -0.94 -27.16
N GLY A 225 -9.87 -1.25 -26.74
CA GLY A 225 -9.33 -0.86 -25.45
C GLY A 225 -9.65 -1.89 -24.37
N TYR A 226 -8.75 -1.99 -23.39
CA TYR A 226 -8.95 -2.74 -22.17
C TYR A 226 -8.31 -1.99 -21.01
N THR A 227 -8.89 -2.13 -19.82
CA THR A 227 -8.31 -1.56 -18.59
C THR A 227 -7.71 -2.68 -17.76
N ILE A 228 -6.43 -2.54 -17.39
CA ILE A 228 -5.76 -3.48 -16.47
C ILE A 228 -5.72 -2.87 -15.08
N LYS A 229 -6.17 -3.64 -14.07
CA LYS A 229 -6.00 -3.33 -12.66
C LYS A 229 -5.10 -4.38 -12.03
N PHE A 230 -4.16 -3.94 -11.21
CA PHE A 230 -3.28 -4.83 -10.46
C PHE A 230 -3.51 -4.64 -8.97
N ASP A 231 -3.87 -5.71 -8.29
CA ASP A 231 -3.97 -5.76 -6.84
C ASP A 231 -2.90 -6.70 -6.27
N THR A 232 -2.46 -6.44 -5.06
CA THR A 232 -1.49 -7.31 -4.37
C THR A 232 -2.08 -7.77 -3.05
N PHE A 233 -2.22 -9.09 -2.89
CA PHE A 233 -2.73 -9.72 -1.68
C PHE A 233 -1.58 -10.25 -0.83
N LEU A 234 -1.52 -9.84 0.44
CA LEU A 234 -0.53 -10.24 1.45
C LEU A 234 0.94 -10.12 0.99
N SER A 235 1.23 -9.25 0.02
CA SER A 235 2.58 -9.13 -0.58
C SER A 235 3.18 -10.46 -1.07
N CYS A 236 2.37 -11.47 -1.39
CA CYS A 236 2.82 -12.78 -1.89
C CYS A 236 2.08 -13.23 -3.15
N VAL A 237 0.94 -12.61 -3.42
CA VAL A 237 0.08 -12.93 -4.55
C VAL A 237 -0.24 -11.62 -5.25
N ARG A 238 -0.13 -11.61 -6.58
CA ARG A 238 -0.61 -10.49 -7.39
C ARG A 238 -1.87 -10.93 -8.12
N ILE A 239 -2.86 -10.06 -8.20
CA ILE A 239 -4.07 -10.28 -8.96
C ILE A 239 -4.06 -9.27 -10.09
N ALA A 240 -4.28 -9.75 -11.31
CA ALA A 240 -4.47 -8.88 -12.48
C ALA A 240 -5.92 -9.04 -12.94
N GLU A 241 -6.65 -7.93 -12.99
CA GLU A 241 -7.99 -7.88 -13.56
C GLU A 241 -7.93 -7.12 -14.88
N VAL A 242 -8.35 -7.76 -15.96
CA VAL A 242 -8.46 -7.12 -17.28
C VAL A 242 -9.94 -6.96 -17.59
N GLU A 243 -10.40 -5.72 -17.63
CA GLU A 243 -11.75 -5.36 -18.04
C GLU A 243 -11.76 -5.12 -19.55
N LEU A 244 -12.60 -5.89 -20.25
CA LEU A 244 -12.82 -5.79 -21.69
C LEU A 244 -14.01 -4.85 -21.96
N ASP A 245 -13.78 -3.76 -22.68
CA ASP A 245 -14.82 -2.74 -22.91
C ASP A 245 -15.95 -3.25 -23.83
N LEU A 246 -15.62 -4.09 -24.81
CA LEU A 246 -16.57 -4.60 -25.81
C LEU A 246 -17.67 -5.49 -25.20
N ASP A 247 -17.28 -6.42 -24.33
CA ASP A 247 -18.15 -7.47 -23.79
C ASP A 247 -18.53 -7.20 -22.31
N ARG A 248 -17.96 -6.13 -21.73
CA ARG A 248 -18.08 -5.81 -20.30
C ARG A 248 -17.77 -7.01 -19.39
N SER A 249 -16.87 -7.90 -19.84
CA SER A 249 -16.40 -9.04 -19.07
C SER A 249 -15.07 -8.68 -18.40
N THR A 250 -14.86 -9.23 -17.21
CA THR A 250 -13.63 -9.06 -16.44
C THR A 250 -12.93 -10.40 -16.36
N CYS A 251 -11.73 -10.48 -16.91
CA CYS A 251 -10.88 -11.64 -16.78
C CYS A 251 -9.94 -11.44 -15.58
N VAL A 252 -9.78 -12.47 -14.75
CA VAL A 252 -8.97 -12.40 -13.53
C VAL A 252 -7.84 -13.41 -13.60
N TRP A 253 -6.62 -12.95 -13.34
CA TRP A 253 -5.42 -13.78 -13.23
C TRP A 253 -4.81 -13.65 -11.84
N ILE A 254 -4.16 -14.72 -11.41
CA ILE A 254 -3.36 -14.77 -10.19
C ILE A 254 -1.89 -15.01 -10.55
N GLY A 255 -1.03 -14.12 -10.08
CA GLY A 255 0.41 -14.16 -10.22
C GLY A 255 1.06 -14.76 -8.98
N VAL A 256 1.61 -15.97 -9.11
CA VAL A 256 2.32 -16.69 -8.05
C VAL A 256 3.47 -17.49 -8.68
N VAL A 257 4.58 -17.64 -7.97
CA VAL A 257 5.74 -18.45 -8.42
C VAL A 257 6.26 -18.02 -9.81
N ASN A 258 6.41 -16.71 -10.02
CA ASN A 258 6.85 -16.08 -11.27
C ASN A 258 6.00 -16.47 -12.51
N LYS A 259 4.76 -16.91 -12.29
CA LYS A 259 3.83 -17.32 -13.35
C LYS A 259 2.47 -16.69 -13.12
N TRP A 260 1.76 -16.46 -14.22
CA TRP A 260 0.38 -15.99 -14.24
C TRP A 260 -0.55 -17.15 -14.56
N TYR A 261 -1.56 -17.35 -13.73
CA TYR A 261 -2.58 -18.36 -13.89
C TYR A 261 -3.93 -17.68 -14.07
N PHE A 262 -4.65 -18.06 -15.12
CA PHE A 262 -6.01 -17.59 -15.30
C PHE A 262 -6.93 -18.23 -14.25
N LEU A 263 -7.69 -17.41 -13.52
CA LEU A 263 -8.63 -17.89 -12.51
C LEU A 263 -10.03 -18.04 -13.08
N ARG A 264 -10.57 -16.96 -13.67
CA ARG A 264 -11.95 -16.92 -14.15
C ARG A 264 -12.22 -15.72 -15.04
N GLN A 265 -13.28 -15.84 -15.83
CA GLN A 265 -13.94 -14.74 -16.51
C GLN A 265 -15.28 -14.46 -15.82
N VAL A 266 -15.55 -13.20 -15.51
CA VAL A 266 -16.81 -12.75 -14.89
C VAL A 266 -17.54 -11.88 -15.89
N THR A 267 -18.70 -12.30 -16.35
CA THR A 267 -19.55 -11.45 -17.19
C THR A 267 -20.39 -10.53 -16.30
N LYS A 268 -20.58 -9.25 -16.69
CA LYS A 268 -21.42 -8.33 -15.88
C LYS A 268 -22.87 -8.81 -15.72
N LYS A 269 -23.37 -9.68 -16.61
CA LYS A 269 -24.72 -10.26 -16.49
C LYS A 269 -24.88 -11.08 -15.21
N ASP A 270 -23.85 -11.81 -14.81
CA ASP A 270 -23.89 -12.67 -13.61
C ASP A 270 -23.88 -11.88 -12.29
N LYS A 271 -23.35 -10.65 -12.28
CA LYS A 271 -23.33 -9.81 -11.07
C LYS A 271 -24.72 -9.33 -10.65
N LYS A 272 -25.67 -9.26 -11.58
CA LYS A 272 -27.04 -8.81 -11.28
C LYS A 272 -27.81 -9.88 -10.50
N ASN A 273 -27.67 -11.16 -10.88
CA ASN A 273 -28.37 -12.29 -10.24
C ASN A 273 -27.85 -12.69 -8.85
N LYS A 274 -26.71 -12.14 -8.37
CA LYS A 274 -26.15 -12.48 -7.04
C LYS A 274 -26.47 -11.46 -5.95
N ARG A 275 -27.17 -10.37 -6.29
CA ARG A 275 -27.61 -9.34 -5.34
C ARG A 275 -29.11 -9.36 -5.06
N ASP A 276 -29.83 -10.26 -5.74
CA ASP A 276 -31.21 -10.62 -5.47
C ASP A 276 -31.22 -11.95 -4.70
#